data_AF-A0A7S2L1Y8-F1
#
_entry.id   AF-A0A7S2L1Y8-F1
#
_cell.length_a   1.000
_cell.length_b   1.000
_cell.length_c   1.000
_cell.angle_alpha   90.00
_cell.angle_beta   90.00
_cell.angle_gamma   90.00
#
_symmetry.space_group_name_H-M   'P 1'
#
loop_
_entity.id
_entity.type
_entity.pdbx_description
1 polymer ?
#
loop_
_entity_poly.entity_id
_entity_poly.type
_entity_poly.pdbx_seq_one_letter_code
_entity_poly.pdbx_strand_id
1 'polypeptide(L)'
;VRSSIENLIVQYSHVKLPQSYGNESGFASAACLTKIVEPTVACMILCNALTLGFQADYTGVAVFRYIELCFTAFFVGEILLKMAIFGPRRYICGPEKAWTWFDIFVVLLALVDLMVTEMFASGEILHNMTLFRVGRLARLTKMMRLLRLLRMRMFKELALMVKGVIAGLRTLFWALVLLVVVAYALGVVLRQSIGYDDVVSADVYGTV
;
A
#
# COMPACT_ATOMS: atom_id res chain seq x y z
N VAL A 1 7.66 20.04 -32.14
CA VAL A 1 6.67 18.94 -32.26
C VAL A 1 7.33 17.57 -32.36
N ARG A 2 8.22 17.32 -33.35
CA ARG A 2 8.94 16.05 -33.49
C ARG A 2 9.79 15.68 -32.26
N SER A 3 10.53 16.64 -31.70
CA SER A 3 11.32 16.41 -30.46
C SER A 3 10.46 16.20 -29.21
N SER A 4 9.24 16.75 -29.15
CA SER A 4 8.30 16.53 -28.04
C SER A 4 7.70 15.12 -28.07
N ILE A 5 7.49 14.56 -29.26
CA ILE A 5 7.00 13.19 -29.43
C ILE A 5 8.10 12.17 -29.08
N GLU A 6 9.36 12.42 -29.46
CA GLU A 6 10.48 11.55 -29.09
C GLU A 6 10.69 11.51 -27.56
N ASN A 7 10.56 12.65 -26.88
CA ASN A 7 10.64 12.69 -25.42
C ASN A 7 9.44 12.00 -24.74
N LEU A 8 8.24 12.07 -25.32
CA LEU A 8 7.06 11.33 -24.83
C LEU A 8 7.22 9.81 -25.00
N ILE A 9 7.80 9.36 -26.11
CA ILE A 9 8.08 7.92 -26.36
C ILE A 9 9.15 7.42 -25.38
N VAL A 10 10.20 8.20 -25.12
CA VAL A 10 11.23 7.85 -24.13
C VAL A 10 10.65 7.82 -22.70
N GLN A 11 9.74 8.73 -22.35
CA GLN A 11 9.10 8.77 -21.04
C GLN A 11 8.12 7.59 -20.81
N TYR A 12 7.44 7.11 -21.86
CA TYR A 12 6.64 5.88 -21.81
C TYR A 12 7.45 4.58 -21.99
N SER A 13 8.71 4.67 -22.44
CA SER A 13 9.61 3.51 -22.63
C SER A 13 10.05 2.83 -21.32
N HIS A 14 9.77 3.42 -20.16
CA HIS A 14 10.01 2.80 -18.85
C HIS A 14 9.05 1.66 -18.51
N VAL A 15 8.07 1.36 -19.38
CA VAL A 15 7.46 0.04 -19.41
C VAL A 15 8.53 -0.93 -19.90
N LYS A 16 9.29 -1.51 -18.96
CA LYS A 16 10.17 -2.66 -19.21
C LYS A 16 9.32 -3.79 -19.80
N LEU A 17 9.21 -3.86 -21.12
CA LEU A 17 8.85 -5.10 -21.81
C LEU A 17 10.06 -6.02 -21.66
N PRO A 18 9.96 -7.12 -20.91
CA PRO A 18 11.09 -8.03 -20.75
C PRO A 18 11.38 -8.70 -22.09
N GLN A 19 12.49 -8.32 -22.72
CA GLN A 19 13.10 -9.07 -23.81
C GLN A 19 13.65 -10.41 -23.30
N SER A 20 13.35 -11.45 -24.08
CA SER A 20 14.03 -12.75 -24.17
C SER A 20 13.53 -13.91 -23.27
N TYR A 21 12.66 -14.75 -23.85
CA TYR A 21 12.97 -16.17 -24.12
C TYR A 21 12.03 -16.72 -25.22
N GLY A 22 12.55 -16.87 -26.44
CA GLY A 22 12.26 -17.92 -27.44
C GLY A 22 10.85 -18.45 -27.78
N ASN A 23 9.74 -17.92 -27.26
CA ASN A 23 8.39 -18.38 -27.66
C ASN A 23 7.37 -17.24 -27.51
N GLU A 24 7.18 -16.46 -28.57
CA GLU A 24 6.27 -15.29 -28.59
C GLU A 24 4.82 -15.66 -28.21
N SER A 25 4.43 -16.91 -28.47
CA SER A 25 3.13 -17.49 -28.07
C SER A 25 2.98 -17.65 -26.55
N GLY A 26 4.01 -18.13 -25.86
CA GLY A 26 3.98 -18.34 -24.39
C GLY A 26 4.01 -17.03 -23.60
N PHE A 27 4.71 -16.02 -24.09
CA PHE A 27 4.80 -14.71 -23.45
C PHE A 27 3.47 -13.93 -23.53
N ALA A 28 2.81 -13.97 -24.70
CA ALA A 28 1.49 -13.36 -24.88
C ALA A 28 0.44 -14.03 -23.96
N SER A 29 0.46 -15.36 -23.85
CA SER A 29 -0.42 -16.10 -22.93
C SER A 29 -0.15 -15.76 -21.46
N ALA A 30 1.11 -15.63 -21.05
CA ALA A 30 1.48 -15.24 -19.69
C ALA A 30 1.00 -13.82 -19.33
N ALA A 31 1.12 -12.87 -20.26
CA ALA A 31 0.64 -11.50 -20.08
C ALA A 31 -0.89 -11.45 -19.97
N CYS A 32 -1.60 -12.21 -20.82
CA CYS A 32 -3.06 -12.32 -20.79
C CYS A 32 -3.56 -12.93 -19.48
N LEU A 33 -2.95 -14.04 -19.05
CA LEU A 33 -3.27 -14.69 -17.78
C LEU A 33 -3.08 -13.74 -16.59
N THR A 34 -1.98 -12.97 -16.57
CA THR A 34 -1.74 -12.03 -15.47
C THR A 34 -2.82 -10.95 -15.39
N LYS A 35 -3.29 -10.45 -16.55
CA LYS A 35 -4.38 -9.46 -16.61
C LYS A 35 -5.72 -10.00 -16.11
N ILE A 36 -5.97 -11.29 -16.27
CA ILE A 36 -7.20 -11.95 -15.78
C ILE A 36 -7.06 -12.32 -14.31
N VAL A 37 -5.89 -12.80 -13.89
CA VAL A 37 -5.64 -13.26 -12.51
C VAL A 37 -5.73 -12.11 -11.51
N GLU A 38 -5.25 -10.91 -11.85
CA GLU A 38 -5.30 -9.74 -10.95
C GLU A 38 -6.72 -9.39 -10.43
N PRO A 39 -7.75 -9.19 -11.29
CA PRO A 39 -9.11 -8.93 -10.83
C PRO A 39 -9.75 -10.15 -10.15
N THR A 40 -9.41 -11.38 -10.55
CA THR A 40 -9.92 -12.59 -9.87
C THR A 40 -9.40 -12.67 -8.44
N VAL A 41 -8.12 -12.40 -8.22
CA VAL A 41 -7.51 -12.34 -6.88
C VAL A 41 -8.17 -11.24 -6.05
N ALA A 42 -8.48 -10.09 -6.66
CA ALA A 42 -9.18 -9.02 -5.98
C ALA A 42 -10.57 -9.44 -5.49
N CYS A 43 -11.36 -10.05 -6.37
CA CYS A 43 -12.68 -10.58 -6.02
C CYS A 43 -12.58 -11.60 -4.88
N MET A 44 -11.61 -12.53 -4.94
CA MET A 44 -11.41 -13.52 -3.89
C MET A 44 -11.01 -12.91 -2.54
N ILE A 45 -10.18 -11.86 -2.52
CA ILE A 45 -9.85 -11.15 -1.27
C ILE A 45 -11.09 -10.46 -0.70
N LEU A 46 -11.93 -9.85 -1.54
CA LEU A 46 -13.18 -9.22 -1.10
C LEU A 46 -14.18 -10.24 -0.56
N CYS A 47 -14.37 -11.37 -1.25
CA CYS A 47 -15.20 -12.47 -0.74
C CYS A 47 -14.65 -13.00 0.58
N ASN A 48 -13.33 -13.17 0.71
CA ASN A 48 -12.71 -13.58 1.97
C ASN A 48 -12.99 -12.57 3.10
N ALA A 49 -12.90 -11.26 2.81
CA ALA A 49 -13.22 -10.20 3.76
C ALA A 49 -14.68 -10.28 4.24
N LEU A 50 -15.62 -10.50 3.32
CA LEU A 50 -17.04 -10.66 3.65
C LEU A 50 -17.26 -11.90 4.53
N THR A 51 -16.60 -13.01 4.22
CA THR A 51 -16.70 -14.23 5.05
C THR A 51 -16.12 -14.04 6.44
N LEU A 52 -15.07 -13.22 6.59
CA LEU A 52 -14.54 -12.83 7.90
C LEU A 52 -15.51 -11.95 8.68
N GLY A 53 -16.20 -11.04 7.99
CA GLY A 53 -17.28 -10.25 8.57
C GLY A 53 -18.40 -11.14 9.11
N PHE A 54 -18.92 -12.05 8.29
CA PHE A 54 -19.95 -12.99 8.72
C PHE A 54 -19.48 -13.94 9.83
N GLN A 55 -18.22 -14.36 9.84
CA GLN A 55 -17.66 -15.16 10.92
C GLN A 55 -17.61 -14.41 12.25
N ALA A 56 -17.54 -13.07 12.24
CA ALA A 56 -17.57 -12.26 13.45
C ALA A 56 -18.96 -12.31 14.14
N ASP A 57 -20.03 -12.34 13.35
CA ASP A 57 -21.41 -12.42 13.84
C ASP A 57 -21.84 -13.87 14.14
N TYR A 58 -21.41 -14.83 13.31
CA TYR A 58 -21.76 -16.25 13.40
C TYR A 58 -20.57 -17.11 13.80
N THR A 59 -20.12 -16.97 15.05
CA THR A 59 -19.02 -17.77 15.58
C THR A 59 -19.39 -19.25 15.72
N GLY A 60 -18.48 -20.17 15.37
CA GLY A 60 -18.63 -21.62 15.62
C GLY A 60 -19.22 -22.46 14.48
N VAL A 61 -19.54 -21.87 13.31
CA VAL A 61 -20.03 -22.63 12.16
C VAL A 61 -18.87 -23.29 11.40
N ALA A 62 -18.86 -24.62 11.31
CA ALA A 62 -17.79 -25.39 10.66
C ALA A 62 -17.60 -25.07 9.17
N VAL A 63 -18.66 -24.62 8.48
CA VAL A 63 -18.63 -24.24 7.07
C VAL A 63 -17.59 -23.15 6.78
N PHE A 64 -17.40 -22.18 7.70
CA PHE A 64 -16.41 -21.11 7.52
C PHE A 64 -14.98 -21.64 7.44
N ARG A 65 -14.67 -22.75 8.12
CA ARG A 65 -13.34 -23.38 8.06
C ARG A 65 -13.06 -23.97 6.69
N TYR A 66 -14.03 -24.65 6.07
CA TYR A 66 -13.88 -25.17 4.72
C TYR A 66 -13.74 -24.04 3.70
N ILE A 67 -14.50 -22.96 3.84
CA ILE A 67 -14.39 -21.76 3.01
C ILE A 67 -12.99 -21.15 3.12
N GLU A 68 -12.45 -21.01 4.33
CA GLU A 68 -11.11 -20.49 4.57
C GLU A 68 -10.01 -21.37 3.98
N LEU A 69 -10.18 -22.69 4.05
CA LEU A 69 -9.29 -23.65 3.42
C LEU A 69 -9.31 -23.50 1.89
N CYS A 70 -10.50 -23.39 1.28
CA CYS A 70 -10.65 -23.17 -0.16
C CYS A 70 -9.96 -21.88 -0.62
N PHE A 71 -10.15 -20.77 0.10
CA PHE A 71 -9.45 -19.52 -0.23
C PHE A 71 -7.93 -19.66 -0.08
N THR A 72 -7.46 -20.31 0.98
CA THR A 72 -6.02 -20.52 1.21
C THR A 72 -5.43 -21.38 0.09
N ALA A 73 -6.09 -22.47 -0.30
CA ALA A 73 -5.68 -23.34 -1.41
C ALA A 73 -5.64 -22.58 -2.75
N PHE A 74 -6.62 -21.72 -3.01
CA PHE A 74 -6.64 -20.86 -4.20
C PHE A 74 -5.41 -19.94 -4.25
N PHE A 75 -5.07 -19.27 -3.15
CA PHE A 75 -3.89 -18.39 -3.10
C PHE A 75 -2.57 -19.16 -3.21
N VAL A 76 -2.48 -20.36 -2.63
CA VAL A 76 -1.33 -21.24 -2.83
C VAL A 76 -1.19 -21.58 -4.32
N GLY A 77 -2.27 -22.00 -4.96
CA GLY A 77 -2.29 -22.32 -6.40
C GLY A 77 -1.91 -21.14 -7.28
N GLU A 78 -2.38 -19.94 -6.94
CA GLU A 78 -2.04 -18.71 -7.65
C GLU A 78 -0.54 -18.37 -7.57
N ILE A 79 0.08 -18.48 -6.39
CA ILE A 79 1.53 -18.28 -6.24
C ILE A 79 2.30 -19.33 -7.03
N LEU A 80 1.89 -20.60 -6.99
CA LEU A 80 2.54 -21.67 -7.75
C LEU A 80 2.44 -21.44 -9.26
N LEU A 81 1.26 -21.03 -9.74
CA LEU A 81 1.04 -20.69 -11.16
C LEU A 81 1.92 -19.51 -11.58
N LYS A 82 1.99 -18.45 -10.76
CA LYS A 82 2.90 -17.31 -11.03
C LYS A 82 4.37 -17.73 -11.01
N MET A 83 4.76 -18.60 -10.09
CA MET A 83 6.13 -19.11 -10.02
C MET A 83 6.48 -19.95 -11.25
N ALA A 84 5.55 -20.76 -11.76
CA ALA A 84 5.73 -21.54 -12.98
C ALA A 84 5.84 -20.67 -14.23
N ILE A 85 5.05 -19.58 -14.33
CA ILE A 85 5.04 -18.68 -15.48
C ILE A 85 6.29 -17.77 -15.51
N PHE A 86 6.65 -17.16 -14.38
CA PHE A 86 7.74 -16.17 -14.33
C PHE A 86 9.11 -16.78 -14.01
N GLY A 87 9.14 -18.02 -13.49
CA GLY A 87 10.34 -18.67 -12.98
C GLY A 87 10.74 -18.19 -11.57
N PRO A 88 11.26 -19.08 -10.70
CA PRO A 88 11.49 -18.79 -9.28
C PRO A 88 12.50 -17.66 -9.05
N ARG A 89 13.57 -17.61 -9.85
CA ARG A 89 14.60 -16.56 -9.73
C ARG A 89 14.05 -15.16 -10.04
N ARG A 90 13.19 -15.04 -11.06
CA ARG A 90 12.64 -13.74 -11.48
C ARG A 90 11.50 -13.28 -10.58
N TYR A 91 10.66 -14.22 -10.13
CA TYR A 91 9.55 -13.95 -9.22
C TYR A 91 10.04 -13.41 -7.86
N ILE A 92 11.14 -13.97 -7.33
CA ILE A 92 11.69 -13.60 -6.01
C ILE A 92 12.65 -12.39 -6.07
N CYS A 93 13.44 -12.23 -7.14
CA CYS A 93 14.42 -11.13 -7.27
C CYS A 93 13.97 -9.97 -8.16
N GLY A 94 12.69 -9.91 -8.52
CA GLY A 94 12.14 -8.84 -9.37
C GLY A 94 12.05 -7.46 -8.69
N PRO A 95 11.69 -6.40 -9.45
CA PRO A 95 11.48 -5.06 -8.91
C PRO A 95 10.32 -5.00 -7.90
N GLU A 96 9.36 -5.92 -7.98
CA GLU A 96 8.24 -6.04 -7.02
C GLU A 96 8.50 -7.05 -5.89
N LYS A 97 9.78 -7.41 -5.63
CA LYS A 97 10.15 -8.44 -4.65
C LYS A 97 9.47 -8.29 -3.29
N ALA A 98 9.32 -7.07 -2.76
CA ALA A 98 8.71 -6.83 -1.46
C ALA A 98 7.26 -7.34 -1.40
N TRP A 99 6.49 -7.14 -2.48
CA TRP A 99 5.11 -7.59 -2.56
C TRP A 99 5.01 -9.09 -2.75
N THR A 100 5.91 -9.69 -3.52
CA THR A 100 6.03 -11.14 -3.67
C THR A 100 6.33 -11.81 -2.32
N TRP A 101 7.34 -11.31 -1.59
CA TRP A 101 7.71 -11.82 -0.27
C TRP A 101 6.59 -11.66 0.74
N PHE A 102 5.90 -10.52 0.72
CA PHE A 102 4.72 -10.29 1.55
C PHE A 102 3.63 -11.32 1.27
N ASP A 103 3.35 -11.59 0.00
CA ASP A 103 2.32 -12.53 -0.41
C ASP A 103 2.61 -13.98 0.05
N ILE A 104 3.86 -14.43 -0.15
CA ILE A 104 4.37 -15.71 0.35
C ILE A 104 4.26 -15.79 1.87
N PHE A 105 4.67 -14.74 2.58
CA PHE A 105 4.59 -14.68 4.03
C PHE A 105 3.15 -14.80 4.54
N VAL A 106 2.19 -14.12 3.90
CA VAL A 106 0.78 -14.24 4.28
C VAL A 106 0.22 -15.64 3.99
N VAL A 107 0.61 -16.30 2.90
CA VAL A 107 0.20 -17.70 2.66
C VAL A 107 0.81 -18.62 3.71
N LEU A 108 2.08 -18.43 4.06
CA LEU A 108 2.73 -19.23 5.09
C LEU A 108 2.04 -19.08 6.45
N LEU A 109 1.71 -17.85 6.85
CA LEU A 109 0.94 -17.60 8.07
C LEU A 109 -0.44 -18.27 8.04
N ALA A 110 -1.11 -18.29 6.89
CA ALA A 110 -2.39 -18.97 6.73
C ALA A 110 -2.28 -20.51 6.87
N LEU A 111 -1.20 -21.10 6.36
CA LEU A 111 -0.92 -22.53 6.53
C LEU A 111 -0.60 -22.87 7.98
N VAL A 112 0.23 -22.06 8.64
CA VAL A 112 0.51 -22.21 10.07
C VAL A 112 -0.77 -22.10 10.89
N ASP A 113 -1.62 -21.12 10.59
CA ASP A 113 -2.91 -20.94 11.26
C ASP A 113 -3.82 -22.17 11.15
N LEU A 114 -3.92 -22.76 9.95
CA LEU A 114 -4.62 -24.02 9.71
C LEU A 114 -4.04 -25.16 10.54
N MET A 115 -2.72 -25.39 10.46
CA MET A 115 -2.04 -26.46 11.20
C MET A 115 -2.23 -26.32 12.71
N VAL A 116 -2.08 -25.11 13.22
CA VAL A 116 -2.26 -24.79 14.64
C VAL A 116 -3.70 -25.07 15.06
N THR A 117 -4.69 -24.69 14.25
CA THR A 117 -6.11 -24.97 14.51
C THR A 117 -6.41 -26.48 14.55
N GLU A 118 -5.81 -27.29 13.68
CA GLU A 118 -5.94 -28.76 13.72
C GLU A 118 -5.31 -29.38 14.96
N MET A 119 -4.14 -28.90 15.36
CA MET A 119 -3.45 -29.37 16.56
C MET A 119 -4.23 -29.06 17.84
N PHE A 120 -4.92 -27.92 17.89
CA PHE A 120 -5.81 -27.59 19.01
C PHE A 120 -7.09 -28.43 19.01
N ALA A 121 -7.64 -28.75 17.83
CA ALA A 121 -8.83 -29.59 17.72
C ALA A 121 -8.58 -31.06 18.13
N SER A 122 -7.34 -31.54 17.97
CA SER A 122 -6.94 -32.91 18.33
C SER A 122 -6.62 -33.11 19.82
N GLY A 123 -6.73 -32.07 20.66
CA GLY A 123 -6.80 -32.20 22.11
C GLY A 123 -5.47 -32.42 22.84
N GLU A 124 -4.34 -32.43 22.15
CA GLU A 124 -3.05 -32.80 22.75
C GLU A 124 -2.39 -31.67 23.57
N ILE A 125 -2.77 -30.39 23.41
CA ILE A 125 -2.00 -29.28 24.01
C ILE A 125 -2.89 -28.15 24.58
N LEU A 126 -2.96 -28.11 25.92
CA LEU A 126 -3.13 -26.97 26.83
C LEU A 126 -4.54 -26.36 27.06
N HIS A 127 -5.04 -26.69 28.25
CA HIS A 127 -5.83 -25.92 29.23
C HIS A 127 -5.96 -24.39 28.94
N ASN A 128 -7.13 -23.99 28.42
CA ASN A 128 -7.87 -22.70 28.49
C ASN A 128 -7.18 -21.32 28.35
N MET A 129 -5.87 -21.15 28.57
CA MET A 129 -5.14 -19.88 28.45
C MET A 129 -4.47 -19.70 27.08
N THR A 130 -4.04 -20.79 26.44
CA THR A 130 -3.48 -20.82 25.08
C THR A 130 -4.54 -20.57 24.01
N LEU A 131 -5.74 -21.12 24.19
CA LEU A 131 -6.84 -21.00 23.22
C LEU A 131 -7.22 -19.53 22.93
N PHE A 132 -7.30 -18.69 23.97
CA PHE A 132 -7.61 -17.27 23.78
C PHE A 132 -6.49 -16.52 23.04
N ARG A 133 -5.23 -16.82 23.36
CA ARG A 133 -4.06 -16.20 22.69
C ARG A 133 -3.95 -16.62 21.23
N VAL A 134 -4.12 -17.91 20.96
CA VAL A 134 -4.05 -18.46 19.61
C VAL A 134 -5.24 -18.00 18.77
N GLY A 135 -6.46 -18.00 19.32
CA GLY A 135 -7.62 -17.45 18.62
C GLY A 135 -7.43 -15.97 18.22
N ARG A 136 -6.72 -15.17 19.03
CA ARG A 136 -6.38 -13.79 18.69
C ARG A 136 -5.33 -13.71 17.57
N LEU A 137 -4.30 -14.56 17.60
CA LEU A 137 -3.29 -14.65 16.54
C LEU A 137 -3.90 -15.10 15.22
N ALA A 138 -4.80 -16.08 15.25
CA ALA A 138 -5.54 -16.56 14.08
C ALA A 138 -6.39 -15.47 13.41
N ARG A 139 -6.98 -14.58 14.21
CA ARG A 139 -7.69 -13.41 13.66
C ARG A 139 -6.75 -12.43 12.97
N LEU A 140 -5.54 -12.22 13.53
CA LEU A 140 -4.55 -11.32 12.92
C LEU A 140 -4.04 -11.84 11.58
N THR A 141 -3.76 -13.16 11.46
CA THR A 141 -3.33 -13.76 10.19
C THR A 141 -4.41 -13.61 9.11
N LYS A 142 -5.69 -13.72 9.48
CA LYS A 142 -6.83 -13.45 8.58
C LYS A 142 -6.88 -11.99 8.13
N MET A 143 -6.69 -11.03 9.05
CA MET A 143 -6.65 -9.59 8.70
C MET A 143 -5.46 -9.23 7.80
N MET A 144 -4.32 -9.92 7.94
CA MET A 144 -3.16 -9.74 7.05
C MET A 144 -3.48 -10.07 5.59
N ARG A 145 -4.50 -10.91 5.31
CA ARG A 145 -4.97 -11.18 3.94
C ARG A 145 -5.57 -9.94 3.28
N LEU A 146 -6.24 -9.07 4.06
CA LEU A 146 -6.80 -7.81 3.56
C LEU A 146 -5.72 -6.82 3.14
N LEU A 147 -4.55 -6.85 3.79
CA LEU A 147 -3.40 -6.01 3.41
C LEU A 147 -2.87 -6.35 2.01
N ARG A 148 -3.21 -7.51 1.44
CA ARG A 148 -2.91 -7.80 0.03
C ARG A 148 -3.62 -6.86 -0.94
N LEU A 149 -4.76 -6.26 -0.53
CA LEU A 149 -5.41 -5.20 -1.31
C LEU A 149 -4.45 -4.03 -1.55
N LEU A 150 -3.54 -3.73 -0.62
CA LEU A 150 -2.56 -2.65 -0.74
C LEU A 150 -1.58 -2.86 -1.91
N ARG A 151 -1.38 -4.11 -2.35
CA ARG A 151 -0.56 -4.42 -3.53
C ARG A 151 -1.24 -3.97 -4.82
N MET A 152 -2.57 -3.88 -4.83
CA MET A 152 -3.33 -3.59 -6.05
C MET A 152 -2.91 -2.26 -6.66
N ARG A 153 -3.05 -2.20 -7.98
CA ARG A 153 -2.69 -1.03 -8.76
C ARG A 153 -3.39 0.24 -8.26
N MET A 154 -4.65 0.12 -7.83
CA MET A 154 -5.42 1.22 -7.23
C MET A 154 -4.72 1.87 -6.02
N PHE A 155 -4.17 1.07 -5.11
CA PHE A 155 -3.47 1.58 -3.93
C PHE A 155 -2.11 2.19 -4.27
N LYS A 156 -1.41 1.66 -5.29
CA LYS A 156 -0.17 2.28 -5.80
C LYS A 156 -0.46 3.67 -6.38
N GLU A 157 -1.53 3.80 -7.16
CA GLU A 157 -1.96 5.09 -7.72
C GLU A 157 -2.39 6.08 -6.62
N LEU A 158 -3.14 5.61 -5.62
CA LEU A 158 -3.50 6.41 -4.44
C LEU A 158 -2.27 6.86 -3.66
N ALA A 159 -1.31 5.97 -3.41
CA ALA A 159 -0.06 6.29 -2.72
C ALA A 159 0.79 7.32 -3.49
N LEU A 160 0.76 7.27 -4.83
CA LEU A 160 1.41 8.29 -5.67
C LEU A 160 0.72 9.65 -5.55
N MET A 161 -0.61 9.69 -5.54
CA MET A 161 -1.36 10.92 -5.29
C MET A 161 -1.03 11.51 -3.92
N VAL A 162 -1.02 10.70 -2.87
CA VAL A 162 -0.67 11.13 -1.51
C VAL A 162 0.76 11.68 -1.47
N LYS A 163 1.73 11.04 -2.13
CA LYS A 163 3.10 11.57 -2.24
C LYS A 163 3.13 12.94 -2.92
N GLY A 164 2.31 13.14 -3.96
CA GLY A 164 2.14 14.44 -4.62
C GLY A 164 1.61 15.51 -3.67
N VAL A 165 0.59 15.18 -2.87
CA VAL A 165 0.03 16.08 -1.84
C VAL A 165 1.09 16.44 -0.80
N ILE A 166 1.85 15.47 -0.29
CA ILE A 166 2.91 15.70 0.69
C ILE A 166 4.00 16.62 0.11
N ALA A 167 4.39 16.40 -1.15
CA ALA A 167 5.35 17.27 -1.83
C ALA A 167 4.82 18.71 -1.97
N GLY A 168 3.55 18.88 -2.34
CA GLY A 168 2.90 20.20 -2.42
C GLY A 168 2.78 20.90 -1.06
N LEU A 169 2.48 20.18 0.01
CA LEU A 169 2.45 20.74 1.37
C LEU A 169 3.82 21.28 1.78
N ARG A 170 4.91 20.59 1.41
CA ARG A 170 6.27 21.08 1.68
C ARG A 170 6.55 22.39 0.95
N THR A 171 6.12 22.55 -0.29
CA THR A 171 6.31 23.81 -1.04
C THR A 171 5.46 24.94 -0.47
N LEU A 172 4.22 24.65 -0.07
CA LEU A 172 3.32 25.61 0.57
C LEU A 172 3.90 26.12 1.89
N PHE A 173 4.52 25.24 2.67
CA PHE A 173 5.18 25.61 3.92
C PHE A 173 6.28 26.65 3.68
N TRP A 174 7.16 26.43 2.70
CA TRP A 174 8.21 27.41 2.35
C TRP A 174 7.64 28.72 1.81
N ALA A 175 6.57 28.65 1.01
CA ALA A 175 5.89 29.85 0.51
C ALA A 175 5.31 30.69 1.65
N LEU A 176 4.70 30.04 2.66
CA LEU A 176 4.17 30.71 3.85
C LEU A 176 5.28 31.36 4.67
N VAL A 177 6.39 30.66 4.89
CA VAL A 177 7.56 31.23 5.59
C VAL A 177 8.06 32.49 4.87
N LEU A 178 8.22 32.44 3.55
CA LEU A 178 8.65 33.60 2.76
C LEU A 178 7.65 34.76 2.87
N LEU A 179 6.36 34.48 2.79
CA LEU A 179 5.31 35.49 2.93
C LEU A 179 5.34 36.20 4.29
N VAL A 180 5.57 35.45 5.38
CA VAL A 180 5.72 36.02 6.72
C VAL A 180 6.95 36.93 6.82
N VAL A 181 8.08 36.52 6.24
CA VAL A 181 9.31 37.34 6.23
C VAL A 181 9.09 38.67 5.51
N VAL A 182 8.43 38.64 4.34
CA VAL A 182 8.12 39.85 3.58
C VAL A 182 7.14 40.75 4.33
N ALA A 183 6.07 40.17 4.89
CA ALA A 183 5.10 40.92 5.69
C ALA A 183 5.75 41.57 6.92
N TYR A 184 6.66 40.87 7.59
CA TYR A 184 7.44 41.41 8.71
C TYR A 184 8.34 42.58 8.28
N ALA A 185 9.08 42.43 7.18
CA ALA A 185 9.95 43.50 6.67
C ALA A 185 9.14 44.75 6.31
N LEU A 186 8.01 44.59 5.61
CA LEU A 186 7.09 45.69 5.30
C LEU A 186 6.54 46.34 6.58
N GLY A 187 6.19 45.53 7.60
CA GLY A 187 5.74 46.03 8.89
C GLY A 187 6.80 46.89 9.61
N VAL A 188 8.08 46.48 9.56
CA VAL A 188 9.19 47.26 10.12
C VAL A 188 9.38 48.57 9.36
N VAL A 189 9.37 48.53 8.02
CA VAL A 189 9.51 49.73 7.19
C VAL A 189 8.39 50.72 7.46
N LEU A 190 7.13 50.27 7.51
CA LEU A 190 5.98 51.12 7.82
C LEU A 190 6.08 51.74 9.22
N ARG A 191 6.57 50.97 10.20
CA ARG A 191 6.81 51.48 11.54
C ARG A 191 7.90 52.56 11.56
N GLN A 192 8.95 52.40 10.77
CA GLN A 192 10.02 53.40 10.65
C GLN A 192 9.54 54.64 9.91
N SER A 193 8.73 54.50 8.85
CA SER A 193 8.28 55.64 8.05
C SER A 193 7.22 56.50 8.74
N ILE A 194 6.28 55.89 9.47
CA ILE A 194 5.19 56.64 10.14
C ILE A 194 5.59 57.00 11.57
N GLY A 195 6.31 56.10 12.27
CA GLY A 195 6.65 56.30 13.66
C GLY A 195 7.73 57.35 13.91
N TYR A 196 8.61 57.66 12.96
CA TYR A 196 9.67 58.65 13.15
C TYR A 196 9.13 60.09 13.24
N ASP A 197 8.12 60.41 12.44
CA ASP A 197 7.56 61.76 12.36
C ASP A 197 6.77 62.16 13.62
N ASP A 198 6.12 61.18 14.28
CA ASP A 198 5.35 61.40 15.51
C ASP A 198 6.24 61.70 16.72
N VAL A 199 7.41 61.04 16.86
CA VAL A 199 8.33 61.28 17.99
C VAL A 199 9.04 62.62 17.83
N VAL A 200 9.50 62.95 16.62
CA VAL A 200 10.12 64.26 16.33
C VAL A 200 9.13 65.40 16.55
N SER A 201 7.87 65.22 16.15
CA SER A 201 6.83 66.22 16.42
C SER A 201 6.53 66.33 17.92
N ALA A 202 6.42 65.20 18.64
CA ALA A 202 6.17 65.22 20.09
C ALA A 202 7.32 65.87 20.89
N ASP A 203 8.58 65.64 20.52
CA ASP A 203 9.73 66.28 21.16
C ASP A 203 9.81 67.78 20.84
N VAL A 204 9.44 68.20 19.62
CA VAL A 204 9.43 69.62 19.21
C VAL A 204 8.27 70.40 19.84
N TYR A 205 7.10 69.77 20.04
CA TYR A 205 5.91 70.41 20.62
C TYR A 205 5.75 70.17 22.14
N GLY A 206 6.49 69.24 22.74
CA GLY A 206 6.42 68.87 24.15
C GLY A 206 7.34 69.66 25.10
N THR A 207 8.18 70.55 24.58
CA THR A 207 9.08 71.44 25.35
C THR A 207 8.55 72.88 25.48
N VAL A 208 7.24 73.04 25.72
CA VAL A 208 6.61 74.30 26.16
C VAL A 208 5.83 74.13 27.45
#